data_AF-A0A0G1WV67-F1
#
_entry.id   AF-A0A0G1WV67-F1
#
_cell.length_a   1.000
_cell.length_b   1.000
_cell.length_c   1.000
_cell.angle_alpha   90.00
_cell.angle_beta   90.00
_cell.angle_gamma   90.00
#
_symmetry.space_group_name_H-M   'P 1'
#
loop_
_entity.id
_entity.type
_entity.pdbx_description
1 polymer ?
#
loop_
_entity_poly.entity_id
_entity_poly.type
_entity_poly.pdbx_seq_one_letter_code
_entity_poly.pdbx_strand_id
1 'polypeptide(L)'
;MVNGLSYWLRWVAVLPGALIGGLLATFPLHWVLYLAFARNGSLFGFIELPLGSNIPVEYALTPFVIAVTFILVGDKIAPTHKFQTSIILTILLVSFFIGVLIFMPDQAYIQVRGIGSPLGALLGLFISWKNSKRKISEAASSPAI
;
A
#
# COMPACT_ATOMS: atom_id res chain seq x y z
N MET A 1 -7.33 8.37 -32.15
CA MET A 1 -8.04 7.35 -31.34
C MET A 1 -6.98 6.45 -30.71
N VAL A 2 -6.78 6.53 -29.40
CA VAL A 2 -5.88 5.59 -28.71
C VAL A 2 -6.59 4.24 -28.68
N ASN A 3 -6.04 3.24 -29.36
CA ASN A 3 -6.66 1.92 -29.51
C ASN A 3 -6.99 1.33 -28.13
N GLY A 4 -8.26 0.96 -27.92
CA GLY A 4 -8.74 0.43 -26.63
C GLY A 4 -7.93 -0.76 -26.10
N LEU A 5 -7.28 -1.53 -26.98
CA LEU A 5 -6.37 -2.61 -26.61
C LEU A 5 -5.17 -2.13 -25.79
N SER A 6 -4.57 -1.00 -26.17
CA SER A 6 -3.43 -0.42 -25.42
C SER A 6 -3.88 0.07 -24.04
N TYR A 7 -5.11 0.55 -23.91
CA TYR A 7 -5.68 0.97 -22.63
C TYR A 7 -5.85 -0.23 -21.68
N TRP A 8 -6.40 -1.35 -22.17
CA TRP A 8 -6.56 -2.57 -21.38
C TRP A 8 -5.23 -3.23 -21.00
N LEU A 9 -4.27 -3.29 -21.92
CA LEU A 9 -2.93 -3.84 -21.67
C LEU A 9 -2.18 -3.10 -20.56
N ARG A 10 -2.46 -1.80 -20.34
CA ARG A 10 -1.87 -1.04 -19.22
C ARG A 10 -2.28 -1.62 -17.87
N TRP A 11 -3.55 -1.98 -17.70
CA TRP A 11 -4.03 -2.55 -16.44
C TRP A 11 -3.43 -3.93 -16.16
N VAL A 12 -3.15 -4.70 -17.21
CA VAL A 12 -2.45 -5.98 -17.12
C VAL A 12 -1.01 -5.83 -16.62
N ALA A 13 -0.37 -4.67 -16.82
CA ALA A 13 0.95 -4.40 -16.23
C ALA A 13 0.86 -3.77 -14.83
N VAL A 14 -0.07 -2.81 -14.65
CA VAL A 14 -0.21 -2.04 -13.40
C VAL A 14 -0.65 -2.94 -12.25
N LEU A 15 -1.69 -3.77 -12.44
CA LEU A 15 -2.28 -4.53 -11.34
C LEU A 15 -1.33 -5.62 -10.82
N PRO A 16 -0.74 -6.49 -11.66
CA PRO A 16 0.23 -7.48 -11.20
C PRO A 16 1.50 -6.84 -10.67
N GLY A 17 1.99 -5.75 -11.31
CA GLY A 17 3.17 -5.03 -10.85
C GLY A 17 2.97 -4.41 -9.47
N ALA A 18 1.82 -3.79 -9.22
CA ALA A 18 1.43 -3.28 -7.92
C ALA A 18 1.33 -4.40 -6.87
N LEU A 19 0.73 -5.53 -7.22
CA LEU A 19 0.59 -6.69 -6.34
C LEU A 19 1.96 -7.27 -5.95
N ILE A 20 2.83 -7.50 -6.94
CA ILE A 20 4.20 -7.97 -6.72
C ILE A 20 4.96 -6.97 -5.85
N GLY A 21 4.84 -5.67 -6.12
CA GLY A 21 5.44 -4.63 -5.29
C GLY A 21 4.98 -4.69 -3.83
N GLY A 22 3.67 -4.83 -3.60
CA GLY A 22 3.08 -5.00 -2.27
C GLY A 22 3.63 -6.23 -1.54
N LEU A 23 3.69 -7.37 -2.21
CA LEU A 23 4.25 -8.61 -1.65
C LEU A 23 5.74 -8.48 -1.38
N LEU A 24 6.51 -7.88 -2.28
CA LEU A 24 7.95 -7.68 -2.11
C LEU A 24 8.27 -6.75 -0.92
N ALA A 25 7.41 -5.77 -0.63
CA ALA A 25 7.58 -4.91 0.54
C ALA A 25 7.39 -5.64 1.88
N THR A 26 6.80 -6.83 1.88
CA THR A 26 6.73 -7.64 3.10
C THR A 26 8.08 -8.20 3.51
N PHE A 27 9.02 -8.46 2.58
CA PHE A 27 10.34 -8.99 2.93
C PHE A 27 11.14 -8.08 3.88
N PRO A 28 11.37 -6.79 3.56
CA PRO A 28 12.07 -5.91 4.48
C PRO A 28 11.28 -5.69 5.78
N LEU A 29 9.94 -5.68 5.73
CA LEU A 29 9.12 -5.62 6.94
C LEU A 29 9.39 -6.82 7.86
N HIS A 30 9.34 -8.05 7.34
CA HIS A 30 9.58 -9.26 8.12
C HIS A 30 11.00 -9.29 8.67
N TRP A 31 12.02 -8.87 7.89
CA TRP A 31 13.38 -8.76 8.43
C TRP A 31 13.47 -7.80 9.62
N VAL A 32 12.84 -6.63 9.53
CA VAL A 32 12.81 -5.67 10.65
C VAL A 32 12.10 -6.26 11.87
N LEU A 33 10.96 -6.91 11.68
CA LEU A 33 10.21 -7.55 12.78
C LEU A 33 11.01 -8.71 13.41
N TYR A 34 11.61 -9.58 12.60
CA TYR A 34 12.44 -10.68 13.11
C TYR A 34 13.65 -10.17 13.89
N LEU A 35 14.33 -9.13 13.41
CA LEU A 35 15.44 -8.52 14.14
C LEU A 35 15.01 -7.93 15.47
N ALA A 36 13.81 -7.32 15.53
CA ALA A 36 13.24 -6.80 16.76
C ALA A 36 12.90 -7.93 17.76
N PHE A 37 12.32 -9.02 17.27
CA PHE A 37 11.98 -10.19 18.09
C PHE A 37 13.23 -10.91 18.60
N ALA A 38 14.28 -11.02 17.78
CA ALA A 38 15.56 -11.59 18.18
C ALA A 38 16.28 -10.79 19.29
N ARG A 39 15.91 -9.51 19.48
CA ARG A 39 16.46 -8.62 20.52
C ARG A 39 15.50 -8.40 21.69
N ASN A 40 14.81 -9.46 22.13
CA ASN A 40 13.85 -9.42 23.26
C ASN A 40 12.74 -8.37 23.11
N GLY A 41 12.26 -8.13 21.89
CA GLY A 41 11.21 -7.14 21.64
C GLY A 41 11.71 -5.70 21.51
N SER A 42 13.03 -5.48 21.44
CA SER A 42 13.58 -4.15 21.17
C SER A 42 13.77 -3.91 19.66
N LEU A 43 12.94 -3.05 19.08
CA LEU A 43 13.11 -2.49 17.74
C LEU A 43 14.29 -1.49 17.78
N PHE A 44 15.36 -1.84 17.07
CA PHE A 44 16.58 -1.03 16.93
C PHE A 44 17.29 -0.63 18.25
N GLY A 45 16.94 -1.22 19.40
CA GLY A 45 17.58 -0.92 20.69
C GLY A 45 16.95 0.24 21.47
N PHE A 46 15.87 0.86 20.97
CA PHE A 46 15.24 2.03 21.61
C PHE A 46 13.71 2.03 21.57
N ILE A 47 13.07 1.12 20.84
CA ILE A 47 11.61 0.93 20.87
C ILE A 47 11.34 -0.43 21.50
N GLU A 48 10.78 -0.45 22.71
CA GLU A 48 10.39 -1.70 23.36
C GLU A 48 8.95 -2.08 22.98
N LEU A 49 8.79 -3.27 22.43
CA LEU A 49 7.51 -3.89 22.16
C LEU A 49 7.06 -4.65 23.42
N PRO A 50 5.80 -4.48 23.88
CA PRO A 50 5.26 -5.24 25.00
C PRO A 50 5.38 -6.76 24.77
N LEU A 51 5.68 -7.51 25.83
CA LEU A 51 5.69 -8.98 25.76
C LEU A 51 4.35 -9.49 25.20
N GLY A 52 4.40 -10.33 24.17
CA GLY A 52 3.20 -10.89 23.50
C GLY A 52 2.57 -10.00 22.43
N SER A 53 3.08 -8.79 22.17
CA SER A 53 2.56 -7.88 21.12
C SER A 53 3.05 -8.21 19.70
N ASN A 54 3.97 -9.16 19.55
CA ASN A 54 4.63 -9.51 18.29
C ASN A 54 3.63 -9.88 17.18
N ILE A 55 2.69 -10.79 17.49
CA ILE A 55 1.70 -11.31 16.53
C ILE A 55 0.68 -10.21 16.14
N PRO A 56 0.08 -9.46 17.09
CA PRO A 56 -0.80 -8.34 16.75
C PRO A 56 -0.15 -7.27 15.85
N VAL A 57 1.12 -6.93 16.13
CA VAL A 57 1.84 -5.88 15.39
C VAL A 57 2.10 -6.31 13.95
N GLU A 58 2.55 -7.54 13.72
CA GLU A 58 2.75 -8.09 12.38
C GLU A 58 1.43 -8.14 11.59
N TYR A 59 0.34 -8.53 12.26
CA TYR A 59 -1.00 -8.59 11.67
C TYR A 59 -1.56 -7.24 11.26
N ALA A 60 -1.20 -6.16 11.95
CA ALA A 60 -1.58 -4.80 11.55
C ALA A 60 -0.64 -4.24 10.47
N LEU A 61 0.68 -4.41 10.63
CA LEU A 61 1.69 -3.82 9.75
C LEU A 61 1.75 -4.47 8.37
N THR A 62 1.59 -5.78 8.28
CA THR A 62 1.68 -6.50 6.99
C THR A 62 0.64 -5.99 5.98
N PRO A 63 -0.68 -6.03 6.27
CA PRO A 63 -1.68 -5.51 5.35
C PRO A 63 -1.53 -4.00 5.12
N PHE A 64 -1.05 -3.24 6.12
CA PHE A 64 -0.75 -1.82 5.97
C PHE A 64 0.35 -1.57 4.94
N VAL A 65 1.51 -2.23 5.08
CA VAL A 65 2.65 -2.06 4.17
C VAL A 65 2.31 -2.54 2.76
N ILE A 66 1.57 -3.65 2.65
CA ILE A 66 1.06 -4.12 1.35
C ILE A 66 0.18 -3.05 0.72
N ALA A 67 -0.80 -2.51 1.45
CA ALA A 67 -1.73 -1.51 0.93
C ALA A 67 -1.04 -0.21 0.48
N VAL A 68 -0.14 0.33 1.30
CA VAL A 68 0.65 1.52 0.96
C VAL A 68 1.46 1.25 -0.31
N THR A 69 2.21 0.15 -0.33
CA THR A 69 3.12 -0.15 -1.43
C THR A 69 2.37 -0.45 -2.72
N PHE A 70 1.27 -1.21 -2.64
CA PHE A 70 0.41 -1.52 -3.77
C PHE A 70 -0.03 -0.25 -4.51
N ILE A 71 -0.52 0.75 -3.78
CA ILE A 71 -0.95 2.03 -4.36
C ILE A 71 0.25 2.80 -4.93
N LEU A 72 1.33 2.94 -4.16
CA LEU A 72 2.49 3.73 -4.58
C LEU A 72 3.23 3.12 -5.78
N VAL A 73 3.33 1.80 -5.84
CA VAL A 73 3.93 1.09 -6.98
C VAL A 73 3.01 1.18 -8.18
N GLY A 74 1.69 1.02 -8.00
CA GLY A 74 0.72 1.21 -9.07
C GLY A 74 0.74 2.63 -9.67
N ASP A 75 0.81 3.66 -8.82
CA ASP A 75 0.99 5.07 -9.22
C ASP A 75 2.26 5.28 -10.07
N LYS A 76 3.36 4.63 -9.67
CA LYS A 76 4.64 4.74 -10.36
C LYS A 76 4.62 4.05 -11.72
N ILE A 77 4.08 2.84 -11.79
CA ILE A 77 3.97 2.04 -13.03
C ILE A 77 3.00 2.68 -14.01
N ALA A 78 1.96 3.38 -13.53
CA ALA A 78 0.98 4.04 -14.38
C ALA A 78 1.66 5.05 -15.34
N PRO A 79 1.46 4.89 -16.67
CA PRO A 79 2.12 5.74 -17.66
C PRO A 79 1.50 7.15 -17.71
N THR A 80 0.19 7.25 -17.53
CA THR A 80 -0.60 8.49 -17.59
C THR A 80 -1.62 8.50 -16.46
N HIS A 81 -1.97 9.68 -15.95
CA HIS A 81 -2.99 9.84 -14.91
C HIS A 81 -2.70 9.11 -13.58
N LYS A 82 -1.46 9.20 -13.09
CA LYS A 82 -0.94 8.49 -11.91
C LYS A 82 -1.87 8.57 -10.68
N PHE A 83 -2.33 9.78 -10.36
CA PHE A 83 -3.25 9.99 -9.23
C PHE A 83 -4.61 9.32 -9.42
N GLN A 84 -5.18 9.34 -10.63
CA GLN A 84 -6.45 8.64 -10.92
C GLN A 84 -6.27 7.13 -10.79
N THR A 85 -5.13 6.59 -11.25
CA THR A 85 -4.79 5.17 -11.03
C THR A 85 -4.72 4.85 -9.54
N SER A 86 -4.11 5.71 -8.73
CA SER A 86 -4.06 5.53 -7.27
C SER A 86 -5.46 5.46 -6.65
N ILE A 87 -6.38 6.33 -7.05
CA ILE A 87 -7.79 6.29 -6.58
C ILE A 87 -8.45 4.96 -6.95
N ILE A 88 -8.30 4.51 -8.20
CA ILE A 88 -8.90 3.25 -8.67
C ILE A 88 -8.34 2.07 -7.89
N LEU A 89 -7.02 2.04 -7.65
CA LEU A 89 -6.37 0.98 -6.87
C LEU A 89 -6.81 1.01 -5.39
N THR A 90 -6.99 2.20 -4.80
CA THR A 90 -7.56 2.34 -3.45
C THR A 90 -8.97 1.78 -3.40
N ILE A 91 -9.84 2.16 -4.33
CA ILE A 91 -11.22 1.65 -4.39
C ILE A 91 -11.21 0.13 -4.54
N LEU A 92 -10.43 -0.40 -5.48
CA LEU A 92 -10.31 -1.84 -5.70
C LEU A 92 -9.87 -2.59 -4.43
N LEU A 93 -8.86 -2.07 -3.73
CA LEU A 93 -8.35 -2.68 -2.51
C LEU A 93 -9.37 -2.62 -1.36
N VAL A 94 -10.06 -1.49 -1.19
CA VAL A 94 -11.10 -1.33 -0.17
C VAL A 94 -12.29 -2.23 -0.48
N SER A 95 -12.74 -2.31 -1.74
CA SER A 95 -13.82 -3.22 -2.17
C SER A 95 -13.43 -4.69 -1.97
N PHE A 96 -12.21 -5.06 -2.31
CA PHE A 96 -11.69 -6.41 -2.03
C PHE A 96 -11.72 -6.70 -0.54
N PHE A 97 -11.27 -5.77 0.29
CA PHE A 97 -11.25 -5.92 1.74
C PHE A 97 -12.66 -6.05 2.33
N ILE A 98 -13.61 -5.21 1.89
CA ILE A 98 -15.03 -5.34 2.26
C ILE A 98 -15.58 -6.70 1.84
N GLY A 99 -15.23 -7.18 0.64
CA GLY A 99 -15.61 -8.52 0.18
C GLY A 99 -15.11 -9.61 1.12
N VAL A 100 -13.82 -9.57 1.49
CA VAL A 100 -13.25 -10.52 2.45
C VAL A 100 -13.99 -10.49 3.78
N LEU A 101 -14.35 -9.30 4.29
CA LEU A 101 -15.12 -9.17 5.53
C LEU A 101 -16.52 -9.80 5.45
N ILE A 102 -17.20 -9.70 4.31
CA ILE A 102 -18.54 -10.26 4.11
C ILE A 102 -18.48 -11.79 3.98
N PHE A 103 -17.50 -12.31 3.23
CA PHE A 103 -17.42 -13.75 2.92
C PHE A 103 -16.66 -14.58 3.97
N MET A 104 -15.87 -13.94 4.83
CA MET A 104 -15.14 -14.60 5.93
C MET A 104 -15.49 -13.95 7.27
N PRO A 105 -16.70 -14.22 7.83
CA PRO A 105 -17.21 -13.53 9.02
C PRO A 105 -16.54 -13.95 10.34
N ASP A 106 -15.48 -14.77 10.30
CA ASP A 106 -14.84 -15.29 11.50
C ASP A 106 -14.13 -14.15 12.27
N GLN A 107 -14.73 -13.75 13.39
CA GLN A 107 -14.48 -12.44 14.02
C GLN A 107 -13.10 -12.31 14.68
N ALA A 108 -12.47 -13.42 15.05
CA ALA A 108 -11.14 -13.42 15.66
C ALA A 108 -10.04 -12.96 14.68
N TYR A 109 -10.23 -13.15 13.38
CA TYR A 109 -9.28 -12.72 12.35
C TYR A 109 -9.38 -11.24 11.99
N ILE A 110 -10.54 -10.62 12.22
CA ILE A 110 -10.89 -9.30 11.69
C ILE A 110 -10.38 -8.15 12.57
N GLN A 111 -10.40 -8.31 13.91
CA GLN A 111 -10.20 -7.18 14.84
C GLN A 111 -8.80 -6.55 14.77
N VAL A 112 -7.74 -7.33 14.49
CA VAL A 112 -6.36 -6.81 14.48
C VAL A 112 -5.80 -6.67 13.06
N ARG A 113 -6.10 -7.61 12.16
CA ARG A 113 -5.65 -7.54 10.75
C ARG A 113 -6.40 -6.47 9.96
N GLY A 114 -7.62 -6.12 10.37
CA GLY A 114 -8.53 -5.40 9.51
C GLY A 114 -8.27 -3.91 9.36
N ILE A 115 -7.69 -3.25 10.36
CA ILE A 115 -7.46 -1.80 10.30
C ILE A 115 -6.23 -1.40 9.47
N GLY A 116 -5.25 -2.30 9.35
CA GLY A 116 -3.99 -2.01 8.67
C GLY A 116 -4.19 -1.69 7.19
N SER A 117 -4.99 -2.49 6.48
CA SER A 117 -5.21 -2.31 5.04
C SER A 117 -5.89 -0.97 4.69
N PRO A 118 -7.04 -0.58 5.29
CA PRO A 118 -7.65 0.72 5.03
C PRO A 118 -6.74 1.91 5.36
N LEU A 119 -6.02 1.87 6.49
CA LEU A 119 -5.11 2.94 6.89
C LEU A 119 -3.95 3.06 5.90
N GLY A 120 -3.37 1.94 5.49
CA GLY A 120 -2.31 1.91 4.49
C GLY A 120 -2.80 2.41 3.13
N ALA A 121 -4.04 2.07 2.77
CA ALA A 121 -4.65 2.52 1.53
C ALA A 121 -4.82 4.05 1.50
N LEU A 122 -5.32 4.63 2.60
CA LEU A 122 -5.49 6.07 2.75
C LEU A 122 -4.14 6.79 2.73
N LEU A 123 -3.12 6.26 3.42
CA LEU A 123 -1.78 6.86 3.43
C LEU A 123 -1.15 6.82 2.04
N GLY A 124 -1.23 5.70 1.33
CA GLY A 124 -0.74 5.57 -0.05
C GLY A 124 -1.40 6.59 -0.99
N LEU A 125 -2.73 6.74 -0.88
CA LEU A 125 -3.48 7.72 -1.66
C LEU A 125 -3.09 9.16 -1.31
N PHE A 126 -2.93 9.48 -0.03
CA PHE A 126 -2.50 10.80 0.44
C PHE A 126 -1.11 11.18 -0.09
N ILE A 127 -0.16 10.25 -0.07
CA ILE A 127 1.18 10.47 -0.63
C ILE A 127 1.12 10.69 -2.14
N SER A 128 0.34 9.88 -2.88
CA SER A 128 0.15 10.08 -4.32
C SER A 128 -0.47 11.46 -4.62
N TRP A 129 -1.47 11.87 -3.85
CA TRP A 129 -2.09 13.20 -3.99
C TRP A 129 -1.08 14.34 -3.82
N LYS A 130 -0.26 14.28 -2.76
CA LYS A 130 0.78 15.28 -2.50
C LYS A 130 1.79 15.35 -3.66
N ASN A 131 2.21 14.20 -4.17
CA ASN A 131 3.11 14.12 -5.32
C ASN A 131 2.51 14.71 -6.61
N SER A 132 1.21 14.49 -6.82
CA SER A 132 0.47 15.06 -7.95
C SER A 132 0.45 16.59 -7.89
N LYS A 133 0.12 17.17 -6.72
CA LYS A 133 0.13 18.63 -6.51
C LYS A 133 1.51 19.25 -6.73
N ARG A 134 2.56 18.60 -6.25
CA ARG A 134 3.94 19.11 -6.41
C ARG A 134 4.32 19.25 -7.89
N LYS A 135 4.01 18.25 -8.71
CA LYS A 135 4.30 18.28 -10.15
C LYS A 135 3.55 19.39 -10.89
N ILE A 136 2.30 19.66 -10.49
CA ILE A 136 1.51 20.77 -11.07
C ILE A 136 2.16 22.11 -10.72
N SER A 137 2.61 22.28 -9.47
CA SER A 137 3.31 23.49 -9.04
C SER A 137 4.64 23.69 -9.77
N GLU A 138 5.44 22.63 -9.92
CA GLU A 138 6.73 22.67 -10.65
C GLU A 138 6.50 23.06 -12.13
N ALA A 139 5.47 22.51 -12.77
CA ALA A 139 5.11 22.84 -14.14
C ALA A 139 4.64 24.30 -14.30
N ALA A 140 3.93 24.85 -13.31
CA ALA A 140 3.47 26.24 -13.34
C ALA A 140 4.61 27.26 -13.11
N SER A 141 5.67 26.87 -12.39
CA SER A 141 6.84 27.74 -12.12
C SER A 141 7.93 27.70 -13.20
N SER A 142 7.89 26.74 -14.14
CA SER A 142 8.88 26.64 -15.21
C SER A 142 8.59 27.71 -16.26
N PRO A 143 9.51 28.66 -16.53
CA PRO A 143 9.32 29.62 -17.62
C PRO A 143 9.17 28.86 -18.94
N ALA A 144 8.18 29.27 -19.75
CA ALA A 144 8.05 28.76 -21.11
C ALA A 144 9.29 29.20 -21.89
N ILE A 145 10.16 28.24 -22.20
CA ILE A 145 11.31 28.41 -23.10
C ILE A 145 10.80 28.36 -24.54
#